data_AF-A0A956GF06-F1
#
_entry.id   AF-A0A956GF06-F1
#
_cell.length_a   1.000
_cell.length_b   1.000
_cell.length_c   1.000
_cell.angle_alpha   90.00
_cell.angle_beta   90.00
_cell.angle_gamma   90.00
#
_symmetry.space_group_name_H-M   'P 1'
#
loop_
_entity.id
_entity.type
_entity.pdbx_description
1 polymer ?
#
loop_
_entity_poly.entity_id
_entity_poly.type
_entity_poly.pdbx_seq_one_letter_code
_entity_poly.pdbx_strand_id
1 'polypeptide(L)'
;MAIPLEPPDSEPRSALSRLVRLALPIVGLNTLSVLALTVDTAMCGRLPDAKDALTALGFSTQIVYIMIIVVTGLSIGAASLTARAHGAGQPERAERVLGQGIVLVVIVSVGVALVGNLFGPVLLAALGAEGPLIELAMQYLAPMMTFVFFQYLSLFFAAVLRGIGNTRLPFFIAIVVNVANFGLNYGLILGNYGLPSLGVRGAAYGTVIAYAIGVTIYLAVFLRGSLGIRLRLSTLRPDGKLVGTIARVGTPAALDVATLNVALASLVSMVGRIEQVAVGAHGLGIRVQGLAYVPGFAVSQATAAMVGQALGARDIAGARSATKVGVGVCTALMAVLAFSIYFAAEPIVSAFDVAAGSRLEVLSVEWIRQLGLCMPLVGVYVSFIGALQGAGATMTGLYINVAVTLAFQLPLSWLLGFPLGFGVVGVWWAFPLSFVPKAVASWLAYRRGKWARVGL
;
A
#
# COMPACT_ATOMS: atom_id res chain seq x y z
N MET A 1 -22.99 22.11 1.72
CA MET A 1 -22.72 21.61 3.08
C MET A 1 -21.21 21.60 3.29
N ALA A 2 -20.67 22.61 3.98
CA ALA A 2 -19.25 22.66 4.31
C ALA A 2 -18.99 21.59 5.38
N ILE A 3 -18.11 20.63 5.11
CA ILE A 3 -17.56 19.79 6.18
C ILE A 3 -16.75 20.76 7.04
N PRO A 4 -17.10 20.98 8.32
CA PRO A 4 -16.36 21.92 9.14
C PRO A 4 -14.92 21.44 9.22
N LEU A 5 -13.97 22.32 8.89
CA LEU A 5 -12.65 22.19 9.48
C LEU A 5 -12.86 22.35 10.99
N GLU A 6 -12.64 21.26 11.74
CA GLU A 6 -12.58 21.35 13.19
C GLU A 6 -11.60 22.47 13.55
N PRO A 7 -11.95 23.37 14.49
CA PRO A 7 -11.04 24.42 14.94
C PRO A 7 -9.75 23.76 15.46
N PRO A 8 -8.61 24.48 15.48
CA PRO A 8 -7.40 23.95 16.11
C PRO A 8 -7.74 23.58 17.55
N ASP A 9 -7.81 22.28 17.83
CA ASP A 9 -8.22 21.69 19.11
C ASP A 9 -7.46 22.38 20.25
N SER A 10 -8.17 23.11 21.11
CA SER A 10 -7.66 23.88 22.25
C SER A 10 -7.37 23.03 23.50
N GLU A 11 -7.32 21.71 23.37
CA GLU A 11 -6.82 20.80 24.41
C GLU A 11 -5.69 19.94 23.86
N PRO A 12 -4.58 19.74 24.61
CA PRO A 12 -3.54 18.81 24.22
C PRO A 12 -4.08 17.37 24.31
N ARG A 13 -4.80 16.93 23.28
CA ARG A 13 -5.21 15.54 23.14
C ARG A 13 -3.95 14.68 23.19
N SER A 14 -3.98 13.63 24.02
CA SER A 14 -2.86 12.71 24.13
C SER A 14 -2.46 12.21 22.73
N ALA A 15 -1.16 12.01 22.50
CA ALA A 15 -0.65 11.51 21.22
C ALA A 15 -1.36 10.21 20.79
N LEU A 16 -1.83 9.41 21.76
CA LEU A 16 -2.67 8.23 21.54
C LEU A 16 -4.02 8.56 20.88
N SER A 17 -4.78 9.50 21.44
CA SER A 17 -6.07 9.91 20.87
C SER A 17 -5.92 10.41 19.44
N ARG A 18 -4.89 11.23 19.19
CA ARG A 18 -4.58 11.75 17.85
C ARG A 18 -4.21 10.64 16.88
N LEU A 19 -3.37 9.69 17.31
CA LEU A 19 -2.96 8.54 16.49
C LEU A 19 -4.17 7.68 16.10
N VAL A 20 -5.02 7.31 17.06
CA VAL A 20 -6.20 6.46 16.81
C VAL A 20 -7.19 7.15 15.87
N ARG A 21 -7.45 8.44 16.08
CA ARG A 21 -8.33 9.26 15.22
C ARG A 21 -7.84 9.31 13.77
N LEU A 22 -6.52 9.36 13.57
CA LEU A 22 -5.93 9.34 12.23
C LEU A 22 -5.90 7.93 11.63
N ALA A 23 -5.48 6.92 12.40
CA ALA A 23 -5.28 5.56 11.93
C ALA A 23 -6.60 4.86 11.57
N LEU A 24 -7.68 5.04 12.35
CA LEU A 24 -8.91 4.29 12.16
C LEU A 24 -9.56 4.51 10.77
N PRO A 25 -9.71 5.75 10.25
CA PRO A 25 -10.16 5.95 8.88
C PRO A 25 -9.18 5.40 7.82
N ILE A 26 -7.88 5.37 8.11
CA ILE A 26 -6.88 4.80 7.20
C ILE A 26 -7.02 3.27 7.13
N VAL A 27 -7.30 2.60 8.25
CA VAL A 27 -7.64 1.16 8.26
C VAL A 27 -8.83 0.94 7.34
N GLY A 28 -9.92 1.68 7.54
CA GLY A 28 -11.12 1.57 6.69
C GLY A 28 -10.82 1.82 5.21
N LEU A 29 -10.02 2.84 4.89
CA LEU A 29 -9.60 3.17 3.52
C LEU A 29 -8.82 2.02 2.86
N ASN A 30 -7.85 1.45 3.58
CA ASN A 30 -7.04 0.34 3.10
C ASN A 30 -7.88 -0.94 2.96
N THR A 31 -8.77 -1.23 3.90
CA THR A 31 -9.71 -2.36 3.83
C THR A 31 -10.64 -2.25 2.63
N LEU A 32 -11.20 -1.06 2.37
CA LEU A 32 -12.01 -0.80 1.17
C LEU A 32 -11.22 -1.03 -0.12
N SER A 33 -9.92 -0.70 -0.13
CA SER A 33 -9.06 -0.96 -1.30
C SER A 33 -8.91 -2.46 -1.58
N VAL A 34 -8.83 -3.29 -0.53
CA VAL A 34 -8.80 -4.76 -0.68
C VAL A 34 -10.17 -5.31 -1.09
N LEU A 35 -11.25 -4.79 -0.49
CA LEU A 35 -12.61 -5.22 -0.82
C LEU A 35 -12.99 -4.96 -2.27
N ALA A 36 -12.56 -3.84 -2.87
CA ALA A 36 -12.79 -3.54 -4.28
C ALA A 36 -12.29 -4.68 -5.19
N LEU A 37 -11.05 -5.15 -4.96
CA LEU A 37 -10.48 -6.26 -5.72
C LEU A 37 -11.25 -7.57 -5.50
N THR A 38 -11.69 -7.82 -4.27
CA THR A 38 -12.52 -9.00 -3.94
C THR A 38 -13.86 -8.95 -4.67
N VAL A 39 -14.50 -7.78 -4.77
CA VAL A 39 -15.76 -7.59 -5.51
C VAL A 39 -15.54 -7.83 -7.01
N ASP A 40 -14.51 -7.25 -7.61
CA ASP A 40 -14.16 -7.48 -9.02
C ASP A 40 -14.02 -8.98 -9.31
N THR A 41 -13.27 -9.67 -8.45
CA THR A 41 -13.01 -11.12 -8.54
C THR A 41 -14.31 -11.91 -8.40
N ALA A 42 -15.13 -11.60 -7.38
CA ALA A 42 -16.39 -12.30 -7.12
C ALA A 42 -17.41 -12.13 -8.26
N MET A 43 -17.46 -10.96 -8.90
CA MET A 43 -18.35 -10.72 -10.05
C MET A 43 -17.84 -11.37 -11.32
N CYS A 44 -16.53 -11.32 -11.60
CA CYS A 44 -15.95 -12.03 -12.74
C CYS A 44 -16.12 -13.56 -12.61
N GLY A 45 -16.11 -14.08 -11.38
CA GLY A 45 -16.40 -15.49 -11.10
C GLY A 45 -17.83 -15.94 -11.42
N ARG A 46 -18.73 -15.02 -11.79
CA ARG A 46 -20.10 -15.30 -12.24
C ARG A 46 -20.28 -15.26 -13.76
N LEU A 47 -19.21 -14.96 -14.51
CA LEU A 47 -19.24 -15.01 -15.97
C LEU A 47 -19.30 -16.47 -16.45
N PRO A 48 -19.85 -16.73 -17.65
CA PRO A 48 -19.86 -18.07 -18.24
C PRO A 48 -18.46 -18.69 -18.31
N ASP A 49 -17.46 -17.88 -18.69
CA ASP A 49 -16.04 -18.28 -18.79
C ASP A 49 -15.24 -17.88 -17.53
N ALA A 50 -15.82 -18.12 -16.34
CA ALA A 50 -15.27 -17.67 -15.05
C ALA A 50 -13.80 -18.07 -14.85
N LYS A 51 -13.41 -19.28 -15.26
CA LYS A 51 -12.03 -19.77 -15.08
C LYS A 51 -11.04 -18.88 -15.80
N ASP A 52 -11.24 -18.65 -17.09
CA ASP A 52 -10.32 -17.86 -17.92
C ASP A 52 -10.37 -16.38 -17.53
N ALA A 53 -11.56 -15.87 -17.19
CA ALA A 53 -11.74 -14.50 -16.70
C ALA A 53 -10.98 -14.23 -15.40
N LEU A 54 -11.07 -15.13 -14.42
CA LEU A 54 -10.36 -15.02 -13.14
C LEU A 54 -8.85 -15.16 -13.31
N THR A 55 -8.40 -16.08 -14.17
CA THR A 55 -6.97 -16.23 -14.49
C THR A 55 -6.41 -14.97 -15.17
N ALA A 56 -7.11 -14.45 -16.18
CA ALA A 56 -6.74 -13.21 -16.88
C ALA A 56 -6.70 -12.00 -15.93
N LEU A 57 -7.69 -11.88 -15.04
CA LEU A 57 -7.73 -10.84 -14.02
C LEU A 57 -6.55 -10.95 -13.06
N GLY A 58 -6.17 -12.16 -12.64
CA GLY A 58 -5.01 -12.41 -11.79
C GLY A 58 -3.70 -11.94 -12.42
N PHE A 59 -3.44 -12.28 -13.68
CA PHE A 59 -2.26 -11.79 -14.40
C PHE A 59 -2.24 -10.27 -14.53
N SER A 60 -3.38 -9.69 -14.91
CA SER A 60 -3.48 -8.25 -15.13
C SER A 60 -3.30 -7.44 -13.84
N THR A 61 -3.93 -7.88 -12.75
CA THR A 61 -3.84 -7.22 -11.44
C THR A 61 -2.44 -7.30 -10.86
N GLN A 62 -1.68 -8.35 -11.13
CA GLN A 62 -0.26 -8.44 -10.75
C GLN A 62 0.58 -7.33 -11.42
N ILE A 63 0.35 -7.06 -12.70
CA ILE A 63 1.04 -5.97 -13.42
C ILE A 63 0.61 -4.61 -12.87
N VAL A 64 -0.70 -4.40 -12.65
CA VAL A 64 -1.23 -3.18 -12.04
C VAL A 64 -0.58 -2.93 -10.67
N TYR A 65 -0.43 -3.98 -9.85
CA TYR A 65 0.18 -3.88 -8.53
C TYR A 65 1.65 -3.45 -8.57
N ILE A 66 2.44 -4.00 -9.50
CA ILE A 66 3.84 -3.58 -9.69
C ILE A 66 3.93 -2.10 -10.05
N MET A 67 3.03 -1.62 -10.92
CA MET A 67 3.03 -0.22 -11.35
C MET A 67 2.63 0.75 -10.24
N ILE A 68 1.73 0.34 -9.32
CA ILE A 68 1.31 1.12 -8.14
C ILE A 68 2.49 1.50 -7.23
N ILE A 69 3.59 0.74 -7.24
CA ILE A 69 4.78 1.02 -6.42
C ILE A 69 5.32 2.44 -6.70
N VAL A 70 5.30 2.87 -7.96
CA VAL A 70 5.83 4.18 -8.37
C VAL A 70 5.03 5.33 -7.75
N VAL A 71 3.70 5.28 -7.83
CA VAL A 71 2.84 6.32 -7.23
C VAL A 71 2.85 6.27 -5.71
N THR A 72 3.05 5.09 -5.12
CA THR A 72 3.14 4.93 -3.66
C THR A 72 4.32 5.74 -3.10
N GLY A 73 5.48 5.68 -3.74
CA GLY A 73 6.62 6.51 -3.39
C GLY A 73 6.31 8.01 -3.48
N LEU A 74 5.76 8.44 -4.63
CA LEU A 74 5.33 9.84 -4.82
C LEU A 74 4.37 10.32 -3.73
N SER A 75 3.39 9.48 -3.38
CA SER A 75 2.38 9.75 -2.35
C SER A 75 3.01 9.88 -0.95
N ILE A 76 4.00 9.05 -0.61
CA ILE A 76 4.75 9.15 0.65
C ILE A 76 5.55 10.46 0.71
N GLY A 77 6.22 10.82 -0.39
CA GLY A 77 6.96 12.09 -0.49
C GLY A 77 6.05 13.31 -0.33
N ALA A 78 4.89 13.29 -1.00
CA ALA A 78 3.89 14.34 -0.90
C ALA A 78 3.29 14.44 0.51
N ALA A 79 2.93 13.32 1.14
CA ALA A 79 2.39 13.28 2.49
C ALA A 79 3.40 13.84 3.52
N SER A 80 4.68 13.48 3.40
CA SER A 80 5.75 14.01 4.28
C SER A 80 5.89 15.53 4.15
N LEU A 81 6.01 16.04 2.91
CA LEU A 81 6.20 17.48 2.68
C LEU A 81 4.97 18.32 3.04
N THR A 82 3.76 17.81 2.78
CA THR A 82 2.51 18.46 3.16
C THR A 82 2.30 18.44 4.67
N ALA A 83 2.63 17.35 5.36
CA ALA A 83 2.61 17.28 6.83
C ALA A 83 3.54 18.32 7.45
N ARG A 84 4.77 18.45 6.93
CA ARG A 84 5.71 19.46 7.40
C ARG A 84 5.23 20.89 7.13
N ALA A 85 4.71 21.15 5.94
CA ALA A 85 4.18 22.47 5.59
C ALA A 85 2.99 22.85 6.49
N HIS A 86 2.08 21.90 6.75
CA HIS A 86 0.95 22.09 7.66
C HIS A 86 1.40 22.34 9.10
N GLY A 87 2.33 21.53 9.62
CA GLY A 87 2.90 21.72 10.95
C GLY A 87 3.63 23.06 11.11
N ALA A 88 4.26 23.57 10.05
CA ALA A 88 4.92 24.87 10.04
C ALA A 88 3.96 26.06 9.89
N GLY A 89 2.64 25.84 9.73
CA GLY A 89 1.67 26.90 9.47
C GLY A 89 1.86 27.57 8.10
N GLN A 90 2.37 26.84 7.10
CA GLN A 90 2.69 27.35 5.75
C GLN A 90 1.76 26.74 4.70
N PRO A 91 0.49 27.17 4.61
CA PRO A 91 -0.48 26.59 3.67
C PRO A 91 -0.02 26.74 2.22
N GLU A 92 0.61 27.85 1.83
CA GLU A 92 1.10 28.08 0.46
C GLU A 92 2.15 27.04 0.05
N ARG A 93 2.98 26.58 1.00
CA ARG A 93 3.96 25.52 0.73
C ARG A 93 3.25 24.19 0.48
N ALA A 94 2.18 23.90 1.22
CA ALA A 94 1.38 22.71 0.98
C ALA A 94 0.61 22.78 -0.35
N GLU A 95 0.09 23.95 -0.73
CA GLU A 95 -0.54 24.21 -2.04
C GLU A 95 0.43 23.99 -3.21
N ARG A 96 1.70 24.38 -3.05
CA ARG A 96 2.74 24.09 -4.05
C ARG A 96 3.05 22.60 -4.15
N VAL A 97 3.14 21.88 -3.03
CA VAL A 97 3.34 20.42 -3.05
C VAL A 97 2.15 19.73 -3.72
N LEU A 98 0.92 20.16 -3.44
CA LEU A 98 -0.29 19.69 -4.11
C LEU A 98 -0.18 19.87 -5.63
N GLY A 99 0.11 21.09 -6.10
CA GLY A 99 0.22 21.39 -7.54
C GLY A 99 1.32 20.60 -8.24
N GLN A 100 2.54 20.57 -7.68
CA GLN A 100 3.66 19.84 -8.27
C GLN A 100 3.46 18.32 -8.21
N GLY A 101 2.80 17.82 -7.17
CA GLY A 101 2.46 16.41 -7.08
C GLY A 101 1.44 15.99 -8.13
N ILE A 102 0.44 16.82 -8.47
CA ILE A 102 -0.47 16.57 -9.61
C ILE A 102 0.33 16.46 -10.92
N VAL A 103 1.25 17.40 -11.16
CA VAL A 103 2.12 17.38 -12.36
C VAL A 103 2.92 16.09 -12.42
N LEU A 104 3.54 15.68 -11.31
CA LEU A 104 4.30 14.43 -11.23
C LEU A 104 3.43 13.20 -11.44
N VAL A 105 2.24 13.15 -10.83
CA VAL A 105 1.28 12.05 -11.03
C VAL A 105 0.94 11.92 -12.50
N VAL A 106 0.64 13.02 -13.19
CA VAL A 106 0.30 13.00 -14.62
C VAL A 106 1.48 12.49 -15.45
N ILE A 107 2.69 13.00 -15.23
CA ILE A 107 3.91 12.56 -15.94
C ILE A 107 4.14 11.05 -15.73
N VAL A 108 4.09 10.59 -14.47
CA VAL A 108 4.27 9.18 -14.12
C VAL A 108 3.17 8.33 -14.75
N SER A 109 1.93 8.81 -14.76
CA SER A 109 0.80 8.08 -15.34
C SER A 109 0.92 7.93 -16.85
N VAL A 110 1.41 8.96 -17.56
CA VAL A 110 1.69 8.85 -19.01
C VAL A 110 2.79 7.81 -19.27
N GLY A 111 3.85 7.81 -18.46
CA GLY A 111 4.92 6.80 -18.57
C GLY A 111 4.40 5.38 -18.32
N VAL A 112 3.61 5.18 -17.26
CA VAL A 112 3.00 3.88 -16.95
C VAL A 112 2.00 3.45 -18.02
N ALA A 113 1.18 4.37 -18.54
CA ALA A 113 0.25 4.09 -19.62
C ALA A 113 0.98 3.65 -20.90
N LEU A 114 2.08 4.32 -21.25
CA LEU A 114 2.89 3.97 -22.41
C LEU A 114 3.54 2.60 -22.24
N VAL A 115 4.21 2.37 -21.11
CA VAL A 115 4.89 1.09 -20.83
C VAL A 115 3.88 -0.06 -20.74
N GLY A 116 2.77 0.13 -20.02
CA GLY A 116 1.77 -0.89 -19.81
C GLY A 116 1.01 -1.27 -21.07
N ASN A 117 0.74 -0.33 -21.98
CA ASN A 117 0.07 -0.64 -23.25
C ASN A 117 1.04 -1.19 -24.31
N LEU A 118 2.27 -0.66 -24.40
CA LEU A 118 3.25 -1.11 -25.41
C LEU A 118 3.85 -2.47 -25.06
N PHE A 119 4.19 -2.69 -23.79
CA PHE A 119 4.82 -3.93 -23.32
C PHE A 119 3.83 -4.87 -22.61
N GLY A 120 2.55 -4.52 -22.50
CA GLY A 120 1.52 -5.31 -21.82
C GLY A 120 1.53 -6.80 -22.21
N PRO A 121 1.48 -7.16 -23.50
CA PRO A 121 1.53 -8.55 -23.93
C PRO A 121 2.82 -9.27 -23.53
N VAL A 122 3.96 -8.59 -23.61
CA VAL A 122 5.28 -9.14 -23.24
C VAL A 122 5.37 -9.37 -21.73
N LEU A 123 4.86 -8.42 -20.93
CA LEU A 123 4.80 -8.54 -19.47
C LEU A 123 3.88 -9.69 -19.05
N LEU A 124 2.72 -9.84 -19.70
CA LEU A 124 1.79 -10.94 -19.46
C LEU A 124 2.41 -12.29 -19.83
N ALA A 125 3.07 -12.39 -20.99
CA ALA A 125 3.79 -13.59 -21.41
C ALA A 125 4.93 -13.94 -20.44
N ALA A 126 5.66 -12.93 -19.93
CA ALA A 126 6.72 -13.13 -18.95
C ALA A 126 6.20 -13.65 -17.60
N LEU A 127 4.93 -13.39 -17.26
CA LEU A 127 4.28 -13.98 -16.10
C LEU A 127 3.77 -15.41 -16.36
N GLY A 128 3.79 -15.89 -17.61
CA GLY A 128 3.33 -17.22 -18.02
C GLY A 128 1.92 -17.26 -18.61
N ALA A 129 1.36 -16.12 -19.01
CA ALA A 129 0.11 -16.13 -19.80
C ALA A 129 0.39 -16.56 -21.25
N GLU A 130 -0.49 -17.40 -21.83
CA GLU A 130 -0.29 -17.96 -23.17
C GLU A 130 -1.50 -17.70 -24.08
N GLY A 131 -1.21 -17.47 -25.37
CA GLY A 131 -2.21 -17.45 -26.45
C GLY A 131 -3.43 -16.55 -26.15
N PRO A 132 -4.67 -17.08 -26.25
CA PRO A 132 -5.91 -16.31 -26.03
C PRO A 132 -6.01 -15.66 -24.65
N LEU A 133 -5.31 -16.18 -23.64
CA LEU A 133 -5.34 -15.63 -22.28
C LEU A 133 -4.67 -14.25 -22.21
N ILE A 134 -3.65 -14.01 -23.03
CA ILE A 134 -3.00 -12.69 -23.12
C ILE A 134 -4.00 -11.66 -23.64
N GLU A 135 -4.78 -12.00 -24.66
CA GLU A 135 -5.80 -11.10 -25.22
C GLU A 135 -6.88 -10.79 -24.17
N LEU A 136 -7.36 -11.80 -23.45
CA LEU A 136 -8.34 -11.62 -22.38
C LEU A 136 -7.79 -10.77 -21.22
N ALA A 137 -6.53 -10.97 -20.82
CA ALA A 137 -5.88 -10.15 -19.80
C ALA A 137 -5.69 -8.70 -20.27
N MET A 138 -5.33 -8.49 -21.55
CA MET A 138 -5.22 -7.16 -22.13
C MET A 138 -6.55 -6.39 -22.13
N GLN A 139 -7.70 -7.07 -22.15
CA GLN A 139 -9.00 -6.42 -22.01
C GLN A 139 -9.17 -5.73 -20.64
N TYR A 140 -8.55 -6.23 -19.57
CA TYR A 140 -8.51 -5.55 -18.27
C TYR A 140 -7.34 -4.56 -18.18
N LEU A 141 -6.15 -5.01 -18.59
CA LEU A 141 -4.92 -4.28 -18.39
C LEU A 141 -4.89 -2.97 -19.17
N ALA A 142 -5.28 -2.97 -20.45
CA ALA A 142 -5.18 -1.78 -21.30
C ALA A 142 -6.04 -0.59 -20.80
N PRO A 143 -7.33 -0.75 -20.44
CA PRO A 143 -8.09 0.34 -19.85
C PRO A 143 -7.49 0.83 -18.51
N MET A 144 -7.06 -0.09 -17.64
CA MET A 144 -6.42 0.27 -16.37
C MET A 144 -5.15 1.09 -16.57
N MET A 145 -4.29 0.71 -17.53
CA MET A 145 -3.05 1.44 -17.83
C MET A 145 -3.34 2.78 -18.50
N THR A 146 -4.26 2.82 -19.46
CA THR A 146 -4.61 4.04 -20.20
C THR A 146 -5.18 5.13 -19.30
N PHE A 147 -5.99 4.75 -18.32
CA PHE A 147 -6.65 5.68 -17.40
C PHE A 147 -6.06 5.63 -15.97
N VAL A 148 -4.84 5.10 -15.82
CA VAL A 148 -4.17 4.89 -14.52
C VAL A 148 -4.07 6.17 -13.70
N PHE A 149 -4.04 7.33 -14.37
CA PHE A 149 -3.96 8.63 -13.72
C PHE A 149 -5.08 8.89 -12.71
N PHE A 150 -6.30 8.37 -12.92
CA PHE A 150 -7.39 8.57 -11.95
C PHE A 150 -7.10 7.84 -10.64
N GLN A 151 -6.65 6.59 -10.73
CA GLN A 151 -6.26 5.81 -9.54
C GLN A 151 -5.08 6.49 -8.82
N TYR A 152 -4.07 6.90 -9.57
CA TYR A 152 -2.86 7.51 -9.01
C TYR A 152 -3.16 8.86 -8.35
N LEU A 153 -4.01 9.66 -8.97
CA LEU A 153 -4.42 10.95 -8.43
C LEU A 153 -5.29 10.79 -7.18
N SER A 154 -6.15 9.77 -7.13
CA SER A 154 -6.91 9.41 -5.93
C SER A 154 -5.99 9.03 -4.76
N LEU A 155 -5.00 8.17 -5.00
CA LEU A 155 -4.00 7.77 -3.97
C LEU A 155 -3.18 8.98 -3.48
N PHE A 156 -2.74 9.82 -4.42
CA PHE A 156 -1.98 11.02 -4.12
C PHE A 156 -2.79 12.04 -3.29
N PHE A 157 -4.04 12.33 -3.68
CA PHE A 157 -4.90 13.24 -2.92
C PHE A 157 -5.21 12.71 -1.52
N ALA A 158 -5.47 11.42 -1.40
CA ALA A 158 -5.63 10.78 -0.11
C ALA A 158 -4.36 10.99 0.76
N ALA A 159 -3.17 10.85 0.17
CA ALA A 159 -1.90 11.04 0.89
C ALA A 159 -1.65 12.50 1.33
N VAL A 160 -1.98 13.48 0.49
CA VAL A 160 -1.91 14.92 0.84
C VAL A 160 -2.85 15.23 2.01
N LEU A 161 -4.08 14.72 1.97
CA LEU A 161 -5.06 14.92 3.04
C LEU A 161 -4.63 14.26 4.35
N ARG A 162 -4.04 13.05 4.28
CA ARG A 162 -3.40 12.42 5.45
C ARG A 162 -2.28 13.28 6.01
N GLY A 163 -1.47 13.89 5.14
CA GLY A 163 -0.39 14.81 5.53
C GLY A 163 -0.89 15.97 6.41
N ILE A 164 -2.02 16.58 6.05
CA ILE A 164 -2.65 17.64 6.88
C ILE A 164 -3.52 17.13 8.02
N GLY A 165 -3.58 15.82 8.25
CA GLY A 165 -4.35 15.23 9.34
C GLY A 165 -5.84 15.01 9.06
N ASN A 166 -6.29 15.17 7.81
CA ASN A 166 -7.65 14.81 7.41
C ASN A 166 -7.67 13.40 6.79
N THR A 167 -7.95 12.40 7.63
CA THR A 167 -8.05 11.00 7.20
C THR A 167 -9.50 10.56 6.92
N ARG A 168 -10.48 11.30 7.45
CA ARG A 168 -11.92 11.01 7.30
C ARG A 168 -12.40 11.25 5.86
N LEU A 169 -12.02 12.37 5.24
CA LEU A 169 -12.47 12.68 3.88
C LEU A 169 -12.00 11.62 2.86
N PRO A 170 -10.72 11.21 2.84
CA PRO A 170 -10.29 10.12 1.96
C PRO A 170 -11.05 8.81 2.18
N PHE A 171 -11.36 8.48 3.43
CA PHE A 171 -12.14 7.30 3.77
C PHE A 171 -13.56 7.37 3.20
N PHE A 172 -14.28 8.48 3.40
CA PHE A 172 -15.63 8.65 2.84
C PHE A 172 -15.63 8.65 1.32
N ILE A 173 -14.65 9.28 0.67
CA ILE A 173 -14.51 9.22 -0.79
C ILE A 173 -14.25 7.78 -1.24
N ALA A 174 -13.44 7.00 -0.52
CA ALA A 174 -13.23 5.59 -0.85
C ALA A 174 -14.49 4.74 -0.70
N ILE A 175 -15.38 5.04 0.25
CA ILE A 175 -16.71 4.41 0.32
C ILE A 175 -17.50 4.73 -0.95
N VAL A 176 -17.57 6.00 -1.36
CA VAL A 176 -18.27 6.40 -2.59
C VAL A 176 -17.69 5.70 -3.82
N VAL A 177 -16.36 5.65 -3.94
CA VAL A 177 -15.66 4.94 -5.01
C VAL A 177 -16.03 3.45 -5.01
N ASN A 178 -16.01 2.78 -3.86
CA ASN A 178 -16.35 1.35 -3.77
C ASN A 178 -17.81 1.06 -4.09
N VAL A 179 -18.74 1.88 -3.60
CA VAL A 179 -20.17 1.74 -3.91
C VAL A 179 -20.42 1.97 -5.40
N ALA A 180 -19.81 3.01 -5.99
CA ALA A 180 -19.90 3.27 -7.42
C ALA A 180 -19.31 2.11 -8.23
N ASN A 181 -18.14 1.59 -7.84
CA ASN A 181 -17.49 0.45 -8.47
C ASN A 181 -18.38 -0.79 -8.44
N PHE A 182 -18.96 -1.15 -7.30
CA PHE A 182 -19.89 -2.27 -7.19
C PHE A 182 -21.09 -2.13 -8.15
N GLY A 183 -21.72 -0.96 -8.17
CA GLY A 183 -22.86 -0.70 -9.05
C GLY A 183 -22.49 -0.74 -10.54
N LEU A 184 -21.35 -0.15 -10.91
CA LEU A 184 -20.82 -0.15 -12.26
C LEU A 184 -20.45 -1.55 -12.72
N ASN A 185 -19.79 -2.34 -11.87
CA ASN A 185 -19.41 -3.71 -12.17
C ASN A 185 -20.64 -4.60 -12.38
N TYR A 186 -21.68 -4.46 -11.56
CA TYR A 186 -22.92 -5.21 -11.75
C TYR A 186 -23.56 -4.95 -13.13
N GLY A 187 -23.47 -3.72 -13.64
CA GLY A 187 -23.91 -3.38 -15.00
C GLY A 187 -22.93 -3.85 -16.09
N LEU A 188 -21.67 -3.41 -16.01
CA LEU A 188 -20.68 -3.56 -17.08
C LEU A 188 -20.09 -4.96 -17.18
N ILE A 189 -19.88 -5.67 -16.06
CA ILE A 189 -19.36 -7.05 -16.09
C ILE A 189 -20.47 -7.98 -16.53
N LEU A 190 -21.62 -7.94 -15.85
CA LEU A 190 -22.67 -8.95 -16.00
C LEU A 190 -23.73 -8.61 -17.07
N GLY A 191 -23.72 -7.40 -17.64
CA GLY A 191 -24.73 -6.99 -18.63
C GLY A 191 -26.11 -6.72 -18.03
N ASN A 192 -26.16 -6.19 -16.81
CA ASN A 192 -27.43 -5.80 -16.17
C ASN A 192 -27.81 -4.35 -16.54
N TYR A 193 -28.97 -3.88 -16.06
CA TYR A 193 -29.53 -2.55 -16.36
C TYR A 193 -29.81 -2.29 -17.86
N GLY A 194 -29.96 -3.35 -18.67
CA GLY A 194 -30.14 -3.24 -20.12
C GLY A 194 -28.85 -2.95 -20.89
N LEU A 195 -27.70 -3.03 -20.24
CA LEU A 195 -26.38 -2.89 -20.87
C LEU A 195 -25.88 -4.24 -21.41
N PRO A 196 -25.08 -4.26 -22.49
CA PRO A 196 -24.39 -5.48 -22.89
C PRO A 196 -23.30 -5.86 -21.86
N SER A 197 -23.08 -7.16 -21.66
CA SER A 197 -21.97 -7.64 -20.84
C SER A 197 -20.64 -7.34 -21.53
N LEU A 198 -19.75 -6.65 -20.81
CA LEU A 198 -18.36 -6.38 -21.23
C LEU A 198 -17.36 -7.30 -20.53
N GLY A 199 -17.82 -8.24 -19.70
CA GLY A 199 -16.99 -9.21 -18.98
C GLY A 199 -15.81 -8.57 -18.25
N VAL A 200 -14.62 -9.12 -18.48
CA VAL A 200 -13.34 -8.69 -17.88
C VAL A 200 -13.02 -7.21 -18.20
N ARG A 201 -13.34 -6.76 -19.42
CA ARG A 201 -13.18 -5.35 -19.82
C ARG A 201 -14.08 -4.43 -19.01
N GLY A 202 -15.29 -4.88 -18.71
CA GLY A 202 -16.26 -4.18 -17.87
C GLY A 202 -15.73 -3.88 -16.47
N ALA A 203 -15.00 -4.83 -15.88
CA ALA A 203 -14.39 -4.66 -14.56
C ALA A 203 -13.37 -3.52 -14.55
N ALA A 204 -12.53 -3.44 -15.58
CA ALA A 204 -11.53 -2.37 -15.69
C ALA A 204 -12.20 -0.98 -15.84
N TYR A 205 -13.20 -0.85 -16.72
CA TYR A 205 -13.92 0.42 -16.87
C TYR A 205 -14.71 0.81 -15.61
N GLY A 206 -15.36 -0.15 -14.95
CA GLY A 206 -16.07 0.10 -13.70
C GLY A 206 -15.15 0.67 -12.63
N THR A 207 -13.95 0.11 -12.49
CA THR A 207 -12.92 0.59 -11.57
C THR A 207 -12.38 1.97 -11.95
N VAL A 208 -12.07 2.20 -13.23
CA VAL A 208 -11.59 3.51 -13.73
C VAL A 208 -12.62 4.61 -13.49
N ILE A 209 -13.89 4.38 -13.84
CA ILE A 209 -14.96 5.37 -13.69
C ILE A 209 -15.19 5.65 -12.20
N ALA A 210 -15.16 4.63 -11.34
CA ALA A 210 -15.26 4.82 -9.90
C ALA A 210 -14.14 5.72 -9.35
N TYR A 211 -12.88 5.51 -9.76
CA TYR A 211 -11.78 6.40 -9.39
C TYR A 211 -11.94 7.81 -9.96
N ALA A 212 -12.46 7.96 -11.18
CA ALA A 212 -12.74 9.26 -11.79
C ALA A 212 -13.77 10.07 -10.97
N ILE A 213 -14.81 9.41 -10.45
CA ILE A 213 -15.77 10.02 -9.52
C ILE A 213 -15.05 10.52 -8.26
N GLY A 214 -14.22 9.67 -7.63
CA GLY A 214 -13.46 10.03 -6.43
C GLY A 214 -12.51 11.22 -6.66
N VAL A 215 -11.77 11.21 -7.77
CA VAL A 215 -10.89 12.31 -8.19
C VAL A 215 -11.67 13.61 -8.40
N THR A 216 -12.86 13.54 -9.01
CA THR A 216 -13.71 14.71 -9.21
C THR A 216 -14.12 15.33 -7.88
N ILE A 217 -14.47 14.51 -6.89
CA ILE A 217 -14.80 14.98 -5.53
C ILE A 217 -13.56 15.63 -4.88
N TYR A 218 -12.39 15.00 -4.95
CA TYR A 218 -11.15 15.58 -4.42
C TYR A 218 -10.83 16.93 -5.07
N LEU A 219 -10.90 17.03 -6.39
CA LEU A 219 -10.66 18.27 -7.13
C LEU A 219 -11.64 19.36 -6.70
N ALA A 220 -12.93 19.04 -6.58
CA ALA A 220 -13.93 20.00 -6.11
C ALA A 220 -13.60 20.54 -4.71
N VAL A 221 -13.15 19.68 -3.80
CA VAL A 221 -12.73 20.07 -2.44
C VAL A 221 -11.48 20.96 -2.48
N PHE A 222 -10.44 20.57 -3.20
CA PHE A 222 -9.21 21.34 -3.28
C PHE A 222 -9.37 22.67 -4.04
N LEU A 223 -10.22 22.74 -5.06
CA LEU A 223 -10.50 23.99 -5.78
C LEU A 223 -11.25 25.01 -4.90
N ARG A 224 -12.15 24.52 -4.04
CA ARG A 224 -12.87 25.34 -3.04
C ARG A 224 -11.97 25.82 -1.91
N GLY A 225 -10.87 25.12 -1.63
CA GLY A 225 -9.97 25.47 -0.52
C GLY A 225 -10.58 25.23 0.86
N SER A 226 -11.65 24.42 0.96
CA SER A 226 -12.43 24.23 2.19
C SER A 226 -11.66 23.52 3.31
N LEU A 227 -10.42 23.10 3.06
CA LEU A 227 -9.58 22.34 3.99
C LEU A 227 -8.31 23.09 4.41
N GLY A 228 -8.23 24.41 4.17
CA GLY A 228 -7.05 25.22 4.47
C GLY A 228 -5.90 25.06 3.46
N ILE A 229 -6.10 24.24 2.42
CA ILE A 229 -5.24 24.13 1.24
C ILE A 229 -6.10 24.28 0.00
N ARG A 230 -5.71 25.18 -0.91
CA ARG A 230 -6.38 25.39 -2.19
C ARG A 230 -5.49 25.01 -3.37
N LEU A 231 -6.06 24.28 -4.33
CA LEU A 231 -5.42 24.09 -5.63
C LEU A 231 -5.51 25.40 -6.43
N ARG A 232 -4.36 26.02 -6.72
CA ARG A 232 -4.26 27.19 -7.60
C ARG A 232 -3.63 26.78 -8.92
N LEU A 233 -4.18 27.25 -10.04
CA LEU A 233 -3.61 26.94 -11.36
C LEU A 233 -2.15 27.40 -11.50
N SER A 234 -1.74 28.44 -10.76
CA SER A 234 -0.35 28.89 -10.72
C SER A 234 0.61 27.86 -10.12
N THR A 235 0.17 26.96 -9.24
CA THR A 235 1.01 25.92 -8.64
C THR A 235 1.23 24.72 -9.56
N LEU A 236 0.55 24.67 -10.71
CA LEU A 236 0.75 23.64 -11.74
C LEU A 236 1.92 23.96 -12.70
N ARG A 237 2.48 25.18 -12.66
CA ARG A 237 3.69 25.48 -13.42
C ARG A 237 4.86 24.68 -12.85
N PRO A 238 5.54 23.83 -13.64
CA PRO A 238 6.59 22.95 -13.12
C PRO A 238 7.71 23.72 -12.39
N ASP A 239 8.02 23.32 -11.16
CA ASP A 239 9.15 23.78 -10.37
C ASP A 239 10.09 22.60 -10.14
N GLY A 240 11.16 22.55 -10.94
CA GLY A 240 12.14 21.46 -10.90
C GLY A 240 12.76 21.23 -9.51
N LYS A 241 12.91 22.28 -8.69
CA LYS A 241 13.46 22.15 -7.33
C LYS A 241 12.49 21.43 -6.40
N LEU A 242 11.21 21.80 -6.44
CA LEU A 242 10.19 21.15 -5.61
C LEU A 242 9.90 19.73 -6.09
N VAL A 243 9.86 19.51 -7.41
CA VAL A 243 9.76 18.17 -8.01
C VAL A 243 10.92 17.28 -7.56
N GLY A 244 12.16 17.76 -7.64
CA GLY A 244 13.33 17.02 -7.16
C GLY A 244 13.27 16.73 -5.65
N THR A 245 12.68 17.63 -4.86
CA THR A 245 12.48 17.42 -3.43
C THR A 245 11.46 16.32 -3.14
N ILE A 246 10.34 16.30 -3.87
CA ILE A 246 9.32 15.25 -3.77
C ILE A 246 9.95 13.90 -4.17
N ALA A 247 10.65 13.84 -5.30
CA ALA A 247 11.31 12.63 -5.80
C ALA A 247 12.38 12.11 -4.82
N ARG A 248 13.18 12.99 -4.22
CA ARG A 248 14.21 12.60 -3.23
C ARG A 248 13.62 11.89 -2.01
N VAL A 249 12.39 12.21 -1.63
CA VAL A 249 11.69 11.51 -0.53
C VAL A 249 10.95 10.27 -1.07
N GLY A 250 10.29 10.40 -2.22
CA GLY A 250 9.40 9.37 -2.76
C GLY A 250 10.10 8.19 -3.44
N THR A 251 11.15 8.42 -4.23
CA THR A 251 11.88 7.34 -4.92
C THR A 251 12.43 6.30 -3.93
N PRO A 252 13.07 6.68 -2.80
CA PRO A 252 13.51 5.69 -1.84
C PRO A 252 12.37 4.89 -1.20
N ALA A 253 11.20 5.53 -1.00
CA ALA A 253 10.03 4.84 -0.47
C ALA A 253 9.40 3.86 -1.48
N ALA A 254 9.41 4.19 -2.77
CA ALA A 254 9.01 3.24 -3.82
C ALA A 254 9.97 2.03 -3.88
N LEU A 255 11.28 2.27 -3.82
CA LEU A 255 12.28 1.21 -3.80
C LEU A 255 12.16 0.32 -2.55
N ASP A 256 11.74 0.88 -1.42
CA ASP A 256 11.49 0.14 -0.19
C ASP A 256 10.37 -0.90 -0.38
N VAL A 257 9.27 -0.50 -1.02
CA VAL A 257 8.16 -1.41 -1.39
C VAL A 257 8.58 -2.42 -2.46
N ALA A 258 9.37 -2.00 -3.45
CA ALA A 258 9.91 -2.89 -4.48
C ALA A 258 10.80 -3.98 -3.88
N THR A 259 11.64 -3.63 -2.90
CA THR A 259 12.53 -4.56 -2.20
C THR A 259 11.76 -5.68 -1.51
N LEU A 260 10.62 -5.36 -0.87
CA LEU A 260 9.75 -6.37 -0.26
C LEU A 260 9.22 -7.36 -1.31
N ASN A 261 8.80 -6.86 -2.47
CA ASN A 261 8.29 -7.71 -3.56
C ASN A 261 9.38 -8.63 -4.14
N VAL A 262 10.58 -8.10 -4.35
CA VAL A 262 11.74 -8.91 -4.77
C VAL A 262 12.07 -9.98 -3.73
N ALA A 263 11.98 -9.65 -2.44
CA ALA A 263 12.19 -10.62 -1.37
C ALA A 263 11.16 -11.76 -1.42
N LEU A 264 9.87 -11.43 -1.53
CA LEU A 264 8.79 -12.43 -1.62
C LEU A 264 8.92 -13.31 -2.87
N ALA A 265 9.21 -12.72 -4.03
CA ALA A 265 9.44 -13.47 -5.26
C ALA A 265 10.63 -14.44 -5.15
N SER A 266 11.70 -14.01 -4.46
CA SER A 266 12.86 -14.85 -4.20
C SER A 266 12.52 -16.03 -3.29
N LEU A 267 11.70 -15.81 -2.26
CA LEU A 267 11.21 -16.89 -1.39
C LEU A 267 10.36 -17.89 -2.16
N VAL A 268 9.41 -17.43 -2.98
CA VAL A 268 8.59 -18.29 -3.84
C VAL A 268 9.46 -19.15 -4.75
N SER A 269 10.47 -18.55 -5.39
CA SER A 269 11.41 -19.26 -6.26
C SER A 269 12.18 -20.35 -5.51
N MET A 270 12.68 -20.06 -4.30
CA MET A 270 13.36 -21.04 -3.46
C MET A 270 12.44 -22.18 -3.04
N VAL A 271 11.23 -21.85 -2.59
CA VAL A 271 10.21 -22.83 -2.19
C VAL A 271 9.85 -23.76 -3.34
N GLY A 272 9.63 -23.22 -4.55
CA GLY A 272 9.31 -24.02 -5.73
C GLY A 272 10.40 -24.99 -6.17
N ARG A 273 11.68 -24.68 -5.87
CA ARG A 273 12.80 -25.61 -6.11
C ARG A 273 12.85 -26.77 -5.12
N ILE A 274 12.24 -26.61 -3.94
CA ILE A 274 12.19 -27.64 -2.90
C ILE A 274 10.93 -28.49 -3.05
N GLU A 275 9.75 -27.85 -3.10
CA GLU A 275 8.46 -28.54 -3.17
C GLU A 275 7.41 -27.68 -3.90
N GLN A 276 6.87 -28.19 -5.01
CA GLN A 276 5.92 -27.44 -5.83
C GLN A 276 4.60 -27.14 -5.09
N VAL A 277 4.12 -28.07 -4.26
CA VAL A 277 2.89 -27.89 -3.45
C VAL A 277 3.02 -26.71 -2.49
N ALA A 278 4.23 -26.45 -1.99
CA ALA A 278 4.50 -25.35 -1.08
C ALA A 278 4.37 -23.96 -1.74
N VAL A 279 4.49 -23.87 -3.06
CA VAL A 279 4.22 -22.63 -3.81
C VAL A 279 2.73 -22.24 -3.67
N GLY A 280 1.83 -23.23 -3.74
CA GLY A 280 0.40 -23.02 -3.50
C GLY A 280 0.12 -22.54 -2.08
N ALA A 281 0.76 -23.17 -1.09
CA ALA A 281 0.64 -22.76 0.32
C ALA A 281 1.15 -21.33 0.55
N HIS A 282 2.27 -20.97 -0.09
CA HIS A 282 2.82 -19.63 -0.01
C HIS A 282 1.87 -18.57 -0.61
N GLY A 283 1.25 -18.89 -1.76
CA GLY A 283 0.26 -18.03 -2.40
C GLY A 283 -0.95 -17.75 -1.51
N LEU A 284 -1.45 -18.77 -0.81
CA LEU A 284 -2.53 -18.61 0.17
C LEU A 284 -2.09 -17.70 1.33
N GLY A 285 -0.92 -17.95 1.92
CA GLY A 285 -0.46 -17.14 3.04
C GLY A 285 -0.07 -15.70 2.66
N ILE A 286 0.37 -15.41 1.43
CA ILE A 286 0.55 -14.02 0.96
C ILE A 286 -0.78 -13.24 1.01
N ARG A 287 -1.92 -13.88 0.69
CA ARG A 287 -3.24 -13.22 0.78
C ARG A 287 -3.57 -12.87 2.22
N VAL A 288 -3.33 -13.82 3.14
CA VAL A 288 -3.52 -13.60 4.59
C VAL A 288 -2.56 -12.51 5.10
N GLN A 289 -1.30 -12.55 4.68
CA GLN A 289 -0.28 -11.55 5.03
C GLN A 289 -0.68 -10.14 4.56
N GLY A 290 -1.19 -10.01 3.33
CA GLY A 290 -1.64 -8.72 2.79
C GLY A 290 -2.71 -8.07 3.65
N LEU A 291 -3.70 -8.85 4.07
CA LEU A 291 -4.74 -8.41 5.02
C LEU A 291 -4.16 -8.10 6.40
N ALA A 292 -3.26 -8.93 6.89
CA ALA A 292 -2.66 -8.77 8.21
C ALA A 292 -1.81 -7.49 8.34
N TYR A 293 -1.25 -6.99 7.24
CA TYR A 293 -0.43 -5.78 7.22
C TYR A 293 -1.25 -4.49 7.20
N VAL A 294 -2.54 -4.55 6.83
CA VAL A 294 -3.41 -3.36 6.70
C VAL A 294 -3.40 -2.48 7.96
N PRO A 295 -3.60 -3.02 9.18
CA PRO A 295 -3.65 -2.17 10.36
C PRO A 295 -2.27 -1.57 10.71
N GLY A 296 -1.19 -2.33 10.50
CA GLY A 296 0.18 -1.86 10.74
C GLY A 296 0.54 -0.69 9.81
N PHE A 297 0.21 -0.80 8.52
CA PHE A 297 0.39 0.30 7.57
C PHE A 297 -0.48 1.52 7.90
N ALA A 298 -1.69 1.32 8.43
CA ALA A 298 -2.53 2.45 8.83
C ALA A 298 -1.93 3.23 10.00
N VAL A 299 -1.43 2.54 11.03
CA VAL A 299 -0.75 3.18 12.17
C VAL A 299 0.56 3.84 11.73
N SER A 300 1.30 3.22 10.82
CA SER A 300 2.53 3.79 10.25
C SER A 300 2.27 5.08 9.48
N GLN A 301 1.25 5.11 8.62
CA GLN A 301 0.85 6.31 7.89
C GLN A 301 0.37 7.44 8.82
N ALA A 302 -0.40 7.11 9.86
CA ALA A 302 -0.79 8.09 10.88
C ALA A 302 0.42 8.64 11.66
N THR A 303 1.36 7.76 12.02
CA THR A 303 2.62 8.13 12.67
C THR A 303 3.44 9.05 11.78
N ALA A 304 3.54 8.76 10.49
CA ALA A 304 4.25 9.59 9.52
C ALA A 304 3.68 11.01 9.45
N ALA A 305 2.34 11.14 9.39
CA ALA A 305 1.68 12.44 9.41
C ALA A 305 1.96 13.21 10.71
N MET A 306 1.81 12.57 11.88
CA MET A 306 2.06 13.20 13.17
C MET A 306 3.52 13.64 13.35
N VAL A 307 4.49 12.80 12.95
CA VAL A 307 5.92 13.12 13.00
C VAL A 307 6.24 14.27 12.04
N GLY A 308 5.73 14.23 10.80
CA GLY A 308 5.93 15.29 9.83
C GLY A 308 5.38 16.64 10.31
N GLN A 309 4.18 16.64 10.89
CA GLN A 309 3.56 17.85 11.46
C GLN A 309 4.35 18.38 12.66
N ALA A 310 4.75 17.52 13.60
CA ALA A 310 5.51 17.94 14.77
C ALA A 310 6.88 18.53 14.36
N LEU A 311 7.59 17.90 13.42
CA LEU A 311 8.85 18.45 12.89
C LEU A 311 8.65 19.75 12.09
N GLY A 312 7.53 19.88 11.38
CA GLY A 312 7.12 21.13 10.74
C GLY A 312 6.95 22.27 11.75
N ALA A 313 6.34 21.98 12.90
CA ALA A 313 6.16 22.90 14.03
C ALA A 313 7.44 23.11 14.87
N ARG A 314 8.57 22.51 14.46
CA ARG A 314 9.83 22.46 15.23
C ARG A 314 9.70 21.78 16.61
N ASP A 315 8.66 20.98 16.81
CA ASP A 315 8.41 20.19 18.01
C ASP A 315 9.01 18.78 17.90
N ILE A 316 10.30 18.67 18.21
CA ILE A 316 11.02 17.39 18.22
C ILE A 316 10.49 16.46 19.33
N ALA A 317 10.02 17.02 20.45
CA ALA A 317 9.47 16.24 21.56
C ALA A 317 8.16 15.57 21.16
N GLY A 318 7.26 16.30 20.49
CA GLY A 318 6.04 15.79 19.89
C GLY A 318 6.31 14.72 18.84
N ALA A 319 7.33 14.89 17.99
CA ALA A 319 7.73 13.88 17.01
C ALA A 319 8.19 12.57 17.68
N ARG A 320 8.97 12.65 18.76
CA ARG A 320 9.39 11.49 19.56
C ARG A 320 8.22 10.84 20.29
N SER A 321 7.30 11.64 20.83
CA SER A 321 6.08 11.16 21.49
C SER A 321 5.19 10.39 20.51
N ALA A 322 4.93 10.97 19.32
CA ALA A 322 4.19 10.33 18.24
C ALA A 322 4.82 9.00 17.83
N THR A 323 6.15 8.96 17.69
CA THR A 323 6.87 7.72 17.34
C THR A 323 6.72 6.65 18.44
N LYS A 324 6.90 7.01 19.72
CA LYS A 324 6.77 6.06 20.83
C LYS A 324 5.36 5.47 20.92
N VAL A 325 4.35 6.32 20.82
CA VAL A 325 2.94 5.89 20.85
C VAL A 325 2.62 5.05 19.61
N GLY A 326 3.09 5.46 18.43
CA GLY A 326 2.96 4.70 17.18
C GLY A 326 3.52 3.29 17.31
N VAL A 327 4.76 3.14 17.79
CA VAL A 327 5.40 1.84 18.03
C VAL A 327 4.61 1.02 19.03
N GLY A 328 4.21 1.60 20.17
CA GLY A 328 3.45 0.88 21.21
C GLY A 328 2.10 0.37 20.70
N VAL A 329 1.31 1.24 20.09
CA VAL A 329 -0.03 0.91 19.56
C VAL A 329 0.06 -0.08 18.41
N CYS A 330 0.99 0.13 17.46
CA CYS A 330 1.15 -0.77 16.32
C CYS A 330 1.60 -2.16 16.78
N THR A 331 2.58 -2.24 17.69
CA THR A 331 3.08 -3.52 18.21
C THR A 331 1.97 -4.25 18.97
N ALA A 332 1.21 -3.56 19.81
CA ALA A 332 0.08 -4.15 20.53
C ALA A 332 -1.00 -4.67 19.57
N LEU A 333 -1.39 -3.85 18.59
CA LEU A 333 -2.39 -4.22 17.57
C LEU A 333 -1.93 -5.42 16.74
N MET A 334 -0.67 -5.41 16.30
CA MET A 334 -0.09 -6.52 15.54
C MET A 334 0.10 -7.77 16.39
N ALA A 335 0.31 -7.65 17.71
CA ALA A 335 0.38 -8.79 18.63
C ALA A 335 -1.00 -9.43 18.89
N VAL A 336 -2.06 -8.63 19.01
CA VAL A 336 -3.42 -9.16 19.06
C VAL A 336 -3.74 -9.90 17.77
N LEU A 337 -3.39 -9.31 16.63
CA LEU A 337 -3.61 -9.93 15.32
C LEU A 337 -2.75 -11.21 15.14
N ALA A 338 -1.50 -11.20 15.62
CA ALA A 338 -0.62 -12.36 15.66
C ALA A 338 -1.30 -13.55 16.33
N PHE A 339 -1.83 -13.31 17.53
CA PHE A 339 -2.53 -14.31 18.33
C PHE A 339 -3.74 -14.84 17.55
N SER A 340 -4.60 -13.96 17.03
CA SER A 340 -5.76 -14.37 16.24
C SER A 340 -5.38 -15.20 15.02
N ILE A 341 -4.38 -14.79 14.24
CA ILE A 341 -3.94 -15.50 13.03
C ILE A 341 -3.34 -16.87 13.38
N TYR A 342 -2.54 -16.94 14.44
CA TYR A 342 -1.87 -18.19 14.84
C TYR A 342 -2.88 -19.27 15.25
N PHE A 343 -3.85 -18.91 16.09
CA PHE A 343 -4.87 -19.86 16.56
C PHE A 343 -5.97 -20.13 15.53
N ALA A 344 -6.28 -19.16 14.66
CA ALA A 344 -7.26 -19.34 13.59
C ALA A 344 -6.64 -19.88 12.28
N ALA A 345 -5.38 -20.31 12.26
CA ALA A 345 -4.70 -20.73 11.04
C ALA A 345 -5.44 -21.86 10.30
N GLU A 346 -5.91 -22.88 11.00
CA GLU A 346 -6.70 -23.99 10.43
C GLU A 346 -8.05 -23.51 9.86
N PRO A 347 -8.90 -22.79 10.62
CA PRO A 347 -10.11 -22.17 10.07
C PRO A 347 -9.89 -21.24 8.88
N ILE A 348 -8.78 -20.50 8.88
CA ILE A 348 -8.43 -19.61 7.76
C ILE A 348 -8.13 -20.43 6.51
N VAL A 349 -7.35 -21.50 6.64
CA VAL A 349 -7.01 -22.37 5.49
C VAL A 349 -8.23 -23.13 4.97
N SER A 350 -9.08 -23.64 5.87
CA SER A 350 -10.30 -24.35 5.46
C SER A 350 -11.30 -23.45 4.73
N ALA A 351 -11.33 -22.14 5.04
CA ALA A 351 -12.13 -21.16 4.32
C ALA A 351 -11.70 -20.94 2.85
N PHE A 352 -10.53 -21.45 2.44
CA PHE A 352 -10.10 -21.47 1.04
C PHE A 352 -10.43 -22.79 0.32
N ASP A 353 -11.34 -23.61 0.87
CA ASP A 353 -11.76 -24.91 0.33
C ASP A 353 -10.58 -25.88 0.09
N VAL A 354 -9.56 -25.80 0.94
CA VAL A 354 -8.43 -26.73 0.91
C VAL A 354 -8.83 -28.05 1.54
N ALA A 355 -8.58 -29.17 0.85
CA ALA A 355 -8.92 -30.50 1.34
C ALA A 355 -8.18 -30.83 2.66
N ALA A 356 -8.95 -31.28 3.65
CA ALA A 356 -8.44 -31.67 4.96
C ALA A 356 -7.44 -32.84 4.87
N GLY A 357 -6.36 -32.77 5.63
CA GLY A 357 -5.23 -33.71 5.62
C GLY A 357 -4.31 -33.59 4.41
N SER A 358 -4.58 -32.68 3.47
CA SER A 358 -3.73 -32.52 2.29
C SER A 358 -2.37 -31.90 2.64
N ARG A 359 -1.35 -32.22 1.84
CA ARG A 359 -0.03 -31.60 1.98
C ARG A 359 -0.09 -30.07 1.86
N LEU A 360 -1.01 -29.56 1.04
CA LEU A 360 -1.27 -28.13 0.88
C LEU A 360 -1.81 -27.49 2.17
N GLU A 361 -2.74 -28.14 2.86
CA GLU A 361 -3.28 -27.66 4.14
C GLU A 361 -2.17 -27.55 5.19
N VAL A 362 -1.43 -28.64 5.40
CA VAL A 362 -0.36 -28.71 6.41
C VAL A 362 0.66 -27.59 6.20
N LEU A 363 1.10 -27.38 4.96
CA LEU A 363 2.06 -26.32 4.61
C LEU A 363 1.45 -24.92 4.73
N SER A 364 0.16 -24.74 4.39
CA SER A 364 -0.52 -23.45 4.49
C SER A 364 -0.70 -23.02 5.94
N VAL A 365 -1.11 -23.95 6.82
CA VAL A 365 -1.25 -23.72 8.26
C VAL A 365 0.09 -23.36 8.87
N GLU A 366 1.16 -24.08 8.51
CA GLU A 366 2.52 -23.81 8.99
C GLU A 366 2.99 -22.41 8.58
N TRP A 367 2.82 -22.04 7.31
CA TRP A 367 3.17 -20.70 6.82
C TRP A 367 2.39 -19.59 7.54
N ILE A 368 1.08 -19.76 7.75
CA ILE A 368 0.24 -18.79 8.44
C ILE A 368 0.61 -18.66 9.93
N ARG A 369 0.95 -19.76 10.60
CA ARG A 369 1.44 -19.72 11.99
C ARG A 369 2.75 -18.95 12.10
N GLN A 370 3.70 -19.21 11.21
CA GLN A 370 4.97 -18.47 11.16
C GLN A 370 4.77 -16.97 10.87
N LEU A 371 3.84 -16.64 9.97
CA LEU A 371 3.43 -15.25 9.72
C LEU A 371 2.85 -14.60 10.97
N GLY A 372 1.96 -15.29 11.70
CA GLY A 372 1.40 -14.79 12.96
C GLY A 372 2.49 -14.42 13.96
N LEU A 373 3.46 -15.31 14.20
CA LEU A 373 4.55 -15.10 15.16
C LEU A 373 5.41 -13.86 14.85
N CYS A 374 5.50 -13.42 13.59
CA CYS A 374 6.33 -12.28 13.21
C CYS A 374 5.62 -10.93 13.29
N MET A 375 4.28 -10.90 13.29
CA MET A 375 3.50 -9.66 13.24
C MET A 375 3.90 -8.61 14.29
N PRO A 376 4.19 -8.94 15.57
CA PRO A 376 4.64 -7.93 16.54
C PRO A 376 5.92 -7.22 16.10
N LEU A 377 6.89 -7.96 15.55
CA LEU A 377 8.15 -7.41 15.06
C LEU A 377 7.94 -6.56 13.79
N VAL A 378 7.02 -6.98 12.91
CA VAL A 378 6.57 -6.18 11.78
C VAL A 378 5.99 -4.85 12.27
N GLY A 379 5.17 -4.88 13.32
CA GLY A 379 4.58 -3.68 13.93
C GLY A 379 5.62 -2.68 14.43
N VAL A 380 6.68 -3.15 15.09
CA VAL A 380 7.81 -2.32 15.51
C VAL A 380 8.49 -1.68 14.30
N TYR A 381 8.87 -2.50 13.31
CA TYR A 381 9.59 -2.04 12.12
C TYR A 381 8.79 -1.02 11.30
N VAL A 382 7.54 -1.36 10.95
CA VAL A 382 6.67 -0.53 10.11
C VAL A 382 6.35 0.82 10.78
N SER A 383 6.28 0.86 12.12
CA SER A 383 6.12 2.11 12.87
C SER A 383 7.34 3.03 12.78
N PHE A 384 8.56 2.47 12.89
CA PHE A 384 9.78 3.27 12.69
C PHE A 384 9.91 3.75 11.24
N ILE A 385 9.54 2.91 10.26
CA ILE A 385 9.49 3.32 8.86
C ILE A 385 8.52 4.49 8.68
N GLY A 386 7.34 4.46 9.30
CA GLY A 386 6.40 5.57 9.29
C GLY A 386 7.02 6.85 9.86
N ALA A 387 7.71 6.76 11.00
CA ALA A 387 8.41 7.91 11.59
C ALA A 387 9.52 8.47 10.68
N LEU A 388 10.33 7.60 10.06
CA LEU A 388 11.37 8.01 9.11
C LEU A 388 10.79 8.65 7.85
N GLN A 389 9.70 8.10 7.31
CA GLN A 389 8.98 8.66 6.16
C GLN A 389 8.37 10.03 6.50
N GLY A 390 7.73 10.16 7.67
CA GLY A 390 7.20 11.43 8.18
C GLY A 390 8.29 12.50 8.30
N ALA A 391 9.47 12.11 8.77
CA ALA A 391 10.64 12.98 8.88
C ALA A 391 11.34 13.29 7.53
N GLY A 392 10.94 12.63 6.44
CA GLY A 392 11.61 12.74 5.14
C GLY A 392 12.95 12.01 5.07
N ALA A 393 13.27 11.18 6.06
CA ALA A 393 14.50 10.38 6.16
C ALA A 393 14.38 9.02 5.43
N THR A 394 13.70 8.99 4.27
CA THR A 394 13.30 7.75 3.57
C THR A 394 14.46 6.89 3.09
N MET A 395 15.60 7.51 2.74
CA MET A 395 16.84 6.78 2.44
C MET A 395 17.29 5.89 3.59
N THR A 396 17.11 6.33 4.85
CA THR A 396 17.49 5.52 6.02
C THR A 396 16.66 4.26 6.09
N GLY A 397 15.34 4.37 5.86
CA GLY A 397 14.43 3.22 5.81
C GLY A 397 14.82 2.26 4.69
N LEU A 398 15.04 2.79 3.49
CA LEU A 398 15.46 1.99 2.33
C LEU A 398 16.75 1.22 2.59
N TYR A 399 17.81 1.88 3.10
CA TYR A 399 19.08 1.21 3.37
C TYR A 399 18.93 0.08 4.39
N ILE A 400 18.13 0.29 5.45
CA ILE A 400 17.85 -0.76 6.44
C ILE A 400 17.16 -1.94 5.76
N ASN A 401 16.12 -1.69 4.97
CA ASN A 401 15.34 -2.75 4.34
C ASN A 401 16.18 -3.54 3.33
N VAL A 402 16.85 -2.85 2.39
CA VAL A 402 17.68 -3.46 1.35
C VAL A 402 18.84 -4.22 1.96
N ALA A 403 19.58 -3.62 2.89
CA ALA A 403 20.74 -4.29 3.49
C ALA A 403 20.31 -5.54 4.25
N VAL A 404 19.25 -5.47 5.07
CA VAL A 404 18.80 -6.64 5.82
C VAL A 404 18.18 -7.70 4.91
N THR A 405 17.41 -7.30 3.89
CA THR A 405 16.83 -8.27 2.97
C THR A 405 17.89 -8.99 2.14
N LEU A 406 18.84 -8.26 1.55
CA LEU A 406 19.87 -8.87 0.69
C LEU A 406 20.99 -9.56 1.48
N ALA A 407 21.43 -8.97 2.60
CA ALA A 407 22.58 -9.48 3.35
C ALA A 407 22.20 -10.46 4.47
N PHE A 408 20.94 -10.50 4.89
CA PHE A 408 20.49 -11.37 5.97
C PHE A 408 19.34 -12.29 5.53
N GLN A 409 18.22 -11.74 5.06
CA GLN A 409 17.02 -12.53 4.77
C GLN A 409 17.24 -13.57 3.65
N LEU A 410 17.73 -13.15 2.47
CA LEU A 410 17.93 -14.09 1.34
C LEU A 410 19.02 -15.15 1.63
N PRO A 411 20.20 -14.78 2.18
CA PRO A 411 21.20 -15.78 2.57
C PRO A 411 20.69 -16.73 3.65
N LEU A 412 19.96 -16.24 4.65
CA LEU A 412 19.38 -17.08 5.70
C LEU A 412 18.32 -18.03 5.13
N SER A 413 17.51 -17.55 4.17
CA SER A 413 16.51 -18.38 3.47
C SER A 413 17.18 -19.53 2.72
N TRP A 414 18.26 -19.23 2.00
CA TRP A 414 19.06 -20.24 1.31
C TRP A 414 19.72 -21.21 2.29
N LEU A 415 20.33 -20.70 3.35
CA LEU A 415 21.07 -21.50 4.35
C LEU A 415 20.16 -22.47 5.11
N LEU A 416 18.98 -22.01 5.53
CA LEU A 416 18.00 -22.86 6.22
C LEU A 416 17.33 -23.83 5.25
N GLY A 417 17.03 -23.38 4.03
CA GLY A 417 16.31 -24.16 3.04
C GLY A 417 17.10 -25.30 2.40
N PHE A 418 18.37 -25.06 2.05
CA PHE A 418 19.17 -26.03 1.28
C PHE A 418 20.28 -26.70 2.11
N PRO A 419 21.35 -26.02 2.59
CA PRO A 419 22.44 -26.71 3.29
C PRO A 419 22.07 -27.35 4.63
N LEU A 420 21.20 -26.69 5.43
CA LEU A 420 20.82 -27.19 6.76
C LEU A 420 19.63 -28.18 6.72
N GLY A 421 19.02 -28.38 5.54
CA GLY A 421 17.99 -29.40 5.36
C GLY A 421 16.64 -29.10 6.02
N PHE A 422 16.37 -27.88 6.50
CA PHE A 422 15.05 -27.52 7.05
C PHE A 422 13.97 -27.31 5.97
N GLY A 423 14.34 -27.40 4.68
CA GLY A 423 13.41 -27.38 3.54
C GLY A 423 12.58 -26.10 3.47
N VAL A 424 11.32 -26.24 3.04
CA VAL A 424 10.37 -25.13 2.87
C VAL A 424 10.19 -24.32 4.17
N VAL A 425 10.08 -25.00 5.30
CA VAL A 425 9.90 -24.39 6.63
C VAL A 425 11.10 -23.51 6.96
N GLY A 426 12.31 -23.96 6.66
CA GLY A 426 13.54 -23.17 6.84
C GLY A 426 13.55 -21.89 6.00
N VAL A 427 13.15 -21.98 4.73
CA VAL A 427 13.03 -20.81 3.83
C VAL A 427 12.06 -19.78 4.41
N TRP A 428 10.92 -20.22 4.95
CA TRP A 428 9.92 -19.33 5.53
C TRP A 428 10.36 -18.68 6.84
N TRP A 429 11.06 -19.40 7.73
CA TRP A 429 11.56 -18.84 8.99
C TRP A 429 12.52 -17.66 8.81
N ALA A 430 13.25 -17.61 7.71
CA ALA A 430 14.12 -16.49 7.40
C ALA A 430 13.35 -15.16 7.27
N PHE A 431 12.07 -15.19 6.87
CA PHE A 431 11.24 -13.99 6.76
C PHE A 431 10.93 -13.37 8.14
N PRO A 432 10.30 -14.06 9.10
CA PRO A 432 10.17 -13.58 10.49
C PRO A 432 11.48 -13.12 11.12
N LEU A 433 12.54 -13.94 10.99
CA LEU A 433 13.83 -13.66 11.60
C LEU A 433 14.47 -12.39 11.04
N SER A 434 14.19 -12.02 9.78
CA SER A 434 14.70 -10.78 9.19
C SER A 434 14.13 -9.51 9.84
N PHE A 435 12.96 -9.58 10.48
CA PHE A 435 12.38 -8.40 11.14
C PHE A 435 13.10 -8.02 12.43
N VAL A 436 13.84 -8.95 13.06
CA VAL A 436 14.68 -8.66 14.23
C VAL A 436 15.77 -7.64 13.90
N PRO A 437 16.69 -7.90 12.93
CA PRO A 437 17.69 -6.90 12.54
C PRO A 437 17.06 -5.64 11.94
N LYS A 438 15.94 -5.73 11.20
CA LYS A 438 15.23 -4.52 10.71
C LYS A 438 14.73 -3.65 11.87
N ALA A 439 14.13 -4.24 12.90
CA ALA A 439 13.66 -3.51 14.08
C ALA A 439 14.81 -2.90 14.88
N VAL A 440 15.89 -3.67 15.11
CA VAL A 440 17.09 -3.19 15.82
C VAL A 440 17.75 -2.03 15.07
N ALA A 441 17.99 -2.18 13.76
CA ALA A 441 18.59 -1.14 12.93
C ALA A 441 17.72 0.14 12.89
N SER A 442 16.40 -0.02 12.80
CA SER A 442 15.45 1.11 12.81
C SER A 442 15.44 1.82 14.17
N TRP A 443 15.49 1.08 15.27
CA TRP A 443 15.62 1.65 16.61
C TRP A 443 16.93 2.39 16.81
N LEU A 444 18.06 1.85 16.33
CA LEU A 444 19.37 2.51 16.36
C LEU A 444 19.35 3.81 15.55
N ALA A 445 18.77 3.79 14.35
CA ALA A 445 18.60 4.98 13.51
C ALA A 445 17.74 6.04 14.21
N TYR A 446 16.66 5.61 14.87
CA TYR A 446 15.82 6.49 15.69
C TYR A 446 16.58 7.11 16.87
N ARG A 447 17.37 6.33 17.62
CA ARG A 447 18.15 6.83 18.77
C ARG A 447 19.24 7.82 18.37
N ARG A 448 19.89 7.61 17.22
CA ARG A 448 20.90 8.54 16.67
C ARG A 448 20.35 9.94 16.38
N GLY A 449 19.03 10.10 16.26
CA GLY A 449 18.37 11.41 16.17
C GLY A 449 18.60 12.19 14.87
N LYS A 450 19.38 11.68 13.92
CA LYS A 450 19.65 12.34 12.63
C LYS A 450 18.35 12.62 11.86
N TRP A 451 17.38 11.72 11.96
CA TRP A 451 16.05 11.84 11.32
C TRP A 451 15.32 13.14 11.71
N ALA A 452 15.46 13.61 12.95
CA ALA A 452 14.77 14.80 13.44
C ALA A 452 15.34 16.11 12.87
N ARG A 453 16.51 16.05 12.21
CA ARG A 453 17.18 17.21 11.60
C ARG A 453 17.05 17.23 10.07
N VAL A 454 16.43 16.20 9.48
CA VAL A 454 16.34 16.08 8.02
C VAL A 454 15.41 17.17 7.48
N GLY A 455 15.98 18.06 6.65
CA GLY A 455 15.25 19.15 6.01
C GLY A 455 14.96 20.36 6.89
N LEU A 456 15.73 20.56 7.99
CA LEU A 456 15.92 21.86 8.62
C LEU A 456 16.67 22.82 7.69
#